data_AF-A0A416TQ22-F1
#
_entry.id   AF-A0A416TQ22-F1
#
_cell.length_a   1.000
_cell.length_b   1.000
_cell.length_c   1.000
_cell.angle_alpha   90.00
_cell.angle_beta   90.00
_cell.angle_gamma   90.00
#
_symmetry.space_group_name_H-M   'P 1'
#
loop_
_entity.id
_entity.type
_entity.pdbx_description
1 polymer ?
#
loop_
_entity_poly.entity_id
_entity_poly.type
_entity_poly.pdbx_seq_one_letter_code
_entity_poly.pdbx_strand_id
1 'polypeptide(L)' 'MKVNASSLNVRSEANTTSSVVTSLANGDTVEVLGDASQEWVQIRCTSKNNEEGYVKSEYLVAAE' A
#
# COMPACT_ATOMS: atom_id res chain seq x y z
N MET A 1 8.06 4.79 -3.03
CA MET A 1 8.26 4.11 -1.73
C MET A 1 8.38 2.62 -1.97
N LYS A 2 8.97 1.87 -1.03
CA LYS A 2 9.07 0.41 -1.12
C LYS A 2 8.25 -0.26 -0.02
N VAL A 3 7.73 -1.44 -0.33
CA VAL A 3 7.01 -2.26 0.65
C VAL A 3 8.01 -2.95 1.58
N ASN A 4 7.92 -2.70 2.88
CA ASN A 4 8.71 -3.38 3.92
C ASN A 4 7.86 -4.35 4.75
N ALA A 5 7.02 -5.12 4.07
CA ALA A 5 6.25 -6.19 4.67
C ALA A 5 6.37 -7.42 3.78
N SER A 6 6.37 -8.62 4.38
CA SER A 6 6.40 -9.88 3.64
C SER A 6 5.22 -9.97 2.66
N SER A 7 4.06 -9.47 3.08
CA SER A 7 2.86 -9.34 2.26
C SER A 7 2.06 -8.15 2.74
N LEU A 8 1.94 -7.12 1.90
CA LEU A 8 1.13 -5.94 2.16
C LEU A 8 -0.19 -6.07 1.41
N ASN A 9 -1.29 -6.19 2.16
CA ASN A 9 -2.62 -6.31 1.59
C ASN A 9 -3.18 -4.92 1.31
N VAL A 10 -3.43 -4.64 0.04
CA VAL A 10 -4.08 -3.43 -0.44
C VAL A 10 -5.58 -3.65 -0.35
N ARG A 11 -6.25 -2.81 0.42
CA ARG A 11 -7.70 -2.88 0.63
C ARG A 11 -8.41 -1.86 -0.22
N SER A 12 -9.68 -2.11 -0.50
CA SER A 12 -10.52 -1.20 -1.28
C SER A 12 -10.80 0.10 -0.54
N GLU A 13 -10.78 0.06 0.79
CA GLU A 13 -11.08 1.20 1.66
C GLU A 13 -10.11 1.22 2.84
N ALA A 14 -10.02 2.37 3.50
CA ALA A 14 -9.23 2.62 4.70
C ALA A 14 -9.79 1.92 5.97
N ASN A 15 -10.05 0.61 5.89
CA ASN A 15 -10.62 -0.20 6.98
C ASN A 15 -10.05 -1.62 7.01
N THR A 16 -9.95 -2.18 8.22
CA THR A 16 -9.50 -3.58 8.44
C THR A 16 -10.54 -4.63 8.06
N THR A 17 -11.80 -4.23 7.92
CA THR A 17 -12.95 -5.08 7.57
C THR A 17 -13.22 -5.14 6.07
N SER A 18 -12.72 -4.19 5.30
CA SER A 18 -12.94 -4.13 3.84
C SER A 18 -12.16 -5.21 3.10
N SER A 19 -12.64 -5.59 1.92
CA SER A 19 -12.01 -6.61 1.10
C SER A 19 -10.62 -6.20 0.62
N VAL A 20 -9.72 -7.18 0.52
CA VAL A 20 -8.40 -7.00 -0.10
C VAL A 20 -8.60 -6.97 -1.62
N VAL A 21 -8.21 -5.88 -2.24
CA VAL A 21 -8.24 -5.70 -3.70
C VAL A 21 -7.04 -6.42 -4.32
N THR A 22 -5.85 -6.17 -3.79
CA THR A 22 -4.60 -6.76 -4.27
C THR A 22 -3.61 -6.95 -3.12
N SER A 23 -2.54 -7.69 -3.37
CA SER A 23 -1.47 -7.89 -2.39
C SER A 23 -0.11 -7.63 -3.02
N LEU A 24 0.74 -6.97 -2.26
CA LEU A 24 2.10 -6.59 -2.64
C LEU A 24 3.10 -7.43 -1.85
N ALA A 25 4.21 -7.77 -2.47
CA ALA A 25 5.29 -8.48 -1.81
C ALA A 25 6.32 -7.50 -1.24
N ASN A 26 7.20 -8.01 -0.38
CA ASN A 26 8.36 -7.24 0.06
C ASN A 26 9.20 -6.80 -1.16
N GLY A 27 9.54 -5.52 -1.21
CA GLY A 27 10.31 -4.96 -2.32
C GLY A 27 9.47 -4.49 -3.52
N ASP A 28 8.14 -4.69 -3.52
CA ASP A 28 7.28 -4.05 -4.51
C ASP A 28 7.41 -2.52 -4.43
N THR A 29 7.33 -1.87 -5.59
CA THR A 29 7.38 -0.42 -5.69
C THR A 29 5.96 0.12 -5.70
N VAL A 30 5.71 1.09 -4.83
CA VAL A 30 4.43 1.77 -4.74
C VAL A 30 4.61 3.28 -4.69
N GLU A 31 3.64 3.97 -5.25
CA GLU A 31 3.51 5.41 -5.24
C GLU A 31 2.45 5.79 -4.22
N VAL A 32 2.80 6.58 -3.21
CA VAL A 32 1.81 7.08 -2.26
C VAL A 32 1.09 8.26 -2.91
N LEU A 33 -0.23 8.13 -3.06
CA LEU A 33 -1.10 9.16 -3.64
C LEU A 33 -1.78 10.02 -2.56
N GLY A 34 -1.90 9.51 -1.33
CA GLY A 34 -2.57 10.19 -0.22
C GLY A 34 -1.64 10.59 0.92
N ASP A 35 -2.22 11.11 1.99
CA ASP A 35 -1.49 11.49 3.20
C ASP A 35 -0.99 10.28 4.00
N ALA A 36 0.33 10.06 4.00
CA ALA A 36 0.99 9.04 4.83
C ALA A 36 0.89 9.30 6.34
N SER A 37 0.42 10.48 6.75
CA SER A 37 0.17 10.85 8.15
C SER A 37 -1.06 10.16 8.76
N GLN A 38 -1.91 9.55 7.92
CA GLN A 38 -3.05 8.78 8.37
C GLN A 38 -2.66 7.33 8.65
N GLU A 39 -3.47 6.62 9.43
CA GLU A 39 -3.28 5.17 9.65
C GLU A 39 -3.36 4.41 8.34
N TRP A 40 -4.22 4.87 7.43
CA TRP A 40 -4.38 4.35 6.07
C TRP A 40 -4.01 5.40 5.07
N VAL A 41 -3.20 4.99 4.10
CA VAL A 41 -2.75 5.84 3.01
C VAL A 41 -3.12 5.19 1.69
N GLN A 42 -3.63 6.02 0.77
CA GLN A 42 -3.88 5.57 -0.59
C GLN A 42 -2.54 5.44 -1.32
N ILE A 43 -2.32 4.27 -1.90
CA ILE A 43 -1.18 3.97 -2.74
C ILE A 43 -1.62 3.53 -4.12
N ARG A 44 -0.68 3.64 -5.05
CA ARG A 44 -0.72 3.11 -6.39
C ARG A 44 0.44 2.14 -6.58
N CYS A 45 0.08 0.90 -6.86
CA CYS A 45 0.99 -0.19 -7.11
C CYS A 45 1.46 -0.15 -8.56
N THR A 46 2.50 0.61 -8.84
CA THR A 46 3.11 0.66 -10.18
C THR A 46 3.63 -0.72 -10.61
N SER A 47 4.12 -1.53 -9.66
CA SER A 47 4.53 -2.92 -9.89
C SER A 47 3.37 -3.89 -10.19
N LYS A 48 2.13 -3.56 -9.79
CA LYS A 48 0.91 -4.36 -10.04
C LYS A 48 -0.02 -3.60 -10.96
N ASN A 49 0.42 -3.34 -12.18
CA ASN A 49 -0.44 -2.78 -13.24
C ASN A 49 -1.08 -1.43 -12.90
N ASN A 50 -0.42 -0.63 -12.04
CA ASN A 50 -0.93 0.65 -11.54
C ASN A 50 -2.25 0.55 -10.75
N GLU A 51 -2.50 -0.61 -10.11
CA GLU A 51 -3.65 -0.78 -9.21
C GLU A 51 -3.59 0.20 -8.04
N GLU A 52 -4.74 0.74 -7.64
CA GLU A 52 -4.85 1.70 -6.55
C GLU A 52 -5.60 1.07 -5.38
N GLY A 53 -5.24 1.48 -4.16
CA GLY A 53 -6.00 1.15 -2.97
C GLY A 53 -5.34 1.63 -1.69
N TYR A 54 -5.86 1.16 -0.56
CA TYR A 54 -5.48 1.64 0.76
C TYR A 54 -4.63 0.61 1.48
N VAL A 55 -3.53 1.08 2.06
CA VAL A 55 -2.64 0.28 2.91
C VAL A 55 -2.29 1.07 4.16
N LYS A 56 -1.84 0.38 5.20
CA LYS A 56 -1.29 1.11 6.35
C LYS A 56 0.07 1.70 6.02
N SER A 57 0.25 2.96 6.40
CA SER A 57 1.50 3.70 6.22
C SER A 57 2.67 3.04 6.97
N GLU A 58 2.41 2.28 8.06
CA GLU A 58 3.42 1.55 8.83
C GLU A 58 4.22 0.53 8.00
N TYR A 59 3.61 -0.01 6.94
CA TYR A 59 4.23 -1.03 6.08
C TYR A 59 4.95 -0.46 4.86
N LEU A 60 4.81 0.86 4.66
CA LEU A 60 5.48 1.59 3.59
C LEU A 60 6.72 2.24 4.16
N VAL A 61 7.86 2.01 3.53
CA VAL A 61 9.09 2.71 3.89
C VAL A 61 9.58 3.55 2.73
N ALA A 62 10.16 4.71 3.08
CA ALA A 62 10.98 5.44 2.13
C ALA A 62 12.11 4.50 1.68
N ALA A 63 12.26 4.34 0.37
CA ALA A 63 13.44 3.72 -0.18
C ALA A 63 14.51 4.82 -0.17
N GLU A 64 15.41 4.76 0.79
CA GLU A 64 16.67 5.53 0.78
C GLU A 64 17.60 5.04 -0.33
#